data_AF-A0A3D6D484-F1
#
_entry.id   AF-A0A3D6D484-F1
#
_cell.length_a   1.000
_cell.length_b   1.000
_cell.length_c   1.000
_cell.angle_alpha   90.00
_cell.angle_beta   90.00
_cell.angle_gamma   90.00
#
_symmetry.space_group_name_H-M   'P 1'
#
loop_
_entity.id
_entity.type
_entity.pdbx_description
1 polymer ?
#
loop_
_entity_poly.entity_id
_entity_poly.type
_entity_poly.pdbx_seq_one_letter_code
_entity_poly.pdbx_strand_id
1 'polypeptide(L)' 'MMVTQTKAADRPNVVFILADDLGWRDLSIQGSTFYETPNIDRIGREGMRFRQGYATCQVCSPSRASIMTGKYPARLAI' A
#
# COMPACT_ATOMS: atom_id res chain seq x y z
N MET A 1 -1.31 -16.42 -32.69
CA MET A 1 -1.12 -16.24 -31.23
C MET A 1 -2.47 -15.79 -30.66
N MET A 2 -3.21 -16.68 -30.00
CA MET A 2 -4.51 -16.31 -29.40
C MET A 2 -4.26 -15.61 -28.06
N VAL A 3 -4.76 -14.37 -27.92
CA VAL A 3 -4.77 -13.64 -26.65
C VAL A 3 -6.10 -13.98 -25.97
N THR A 4 -6.08 -14.85 -24.98
CA THR A 4 -7.25 -15.11 -24.11
C THR A 4 -7.51 -13.90 -23.23
N GLN A 5 -8.64 -13.22 -23.45
CA GLN A 5 -9.10 -12.13 -22.60
C GLN A 5 -9.70 -12.71 -21.32
N THR A 6 -9.06 -12.47 -20.17
CA THR A 6 -9.58 -12.89 -18.87
C THR A 6 -10.78 -12.01 -18.52
N LYS A 7 -11.98 -12.60 -18.47
CA LYS A 7 -13.19 -11.93 -17.98
C LYS A 7 -12.94 -11.46 -16.55
N ALA A 8 -13.11 -10.16 -16.29
CA ALA A 8 -13.04 -9.64 -14.93
C ALA A 8 -14.03 -10.41 -14.06
N ALA A 9 -13.55 -11.00 -12.96
CA ALA A 9 -14.44 -11.65 -12.01
C ALA A 9 -15.42 -10.61 -11.47
N ASP A 10 -16.72 -10.93 -11.43
CA ASP A 10 -17.76 -10.02 -10.93
C ASP A 10 -17.50 -9.58 -9.48
N ARG A 11 -16.62 -10.31 -8.77
CA ARG A 11 -16.11 -10.00 -7.44
C ARG A 11 -14.59 -10.20 -7.41
N PRO A 12 -13.77 -9.14 -7.52
CA PRO A 12 -12.33 -9.28 -7.43
C PRO A 12 -11.90 -9.69 -6.01
N ASN A 13 -10.83 -10.47 -5.92
CA ASN A 13 -10.18 -10.72 -4.64
C ASN A 13 -9.34 -9.50 -4.26
N VAL A 14 -9.47 -9.04 -3.01
CA VAL A 14 -8.70 -7.90 -2.49
C VAL A 14 -7.72 -8.41 -1.44
N VAL A 15 -6.43 -8.18 -1.67
CA VAL A 15 -5.36 -8.46 -0.71
C VAL A 15 -4.76 -7.13 -0.27
N PHE A 16 -4.87 -6.83 1.03
CA PHE A 16 -4.30 -5.62 1.62
C PHE A 16 -3.02 -5.97 2.38
N ILE A 17 -1.88 -5.50 1.89
CA ILE A 17 -0.56 -5.69 2.49
C ILE A 17 -0.19 -4.41 3.24
N LEU A 18 -0.01 -4.52 4.56
CA LEU A 18 0.40 -3.41 5.43
C LEU A 18 1.75 -3.75 6.07
N ALA A 19 2.77 -2.94 5.80
CA ALA A 19 4.07 -3.02 6.46
C ALA A 19 4.10 -2.08 7.68
N ASP A 20 4.70 -2.53 8.79
CA ASP A 20 4.90 -1.70 9.99
C ASP A 20 6.24 -0.94 9.87
N ASP A 21 6.25 0.32 10.28
CA ASP A 21 7.43 1.21 10.30
C ASP A 21 8.26 1.29 8.99
N LEU A 22 7.64 1.05 7.83
CA LEU A 22 8.32 1.18 6.54
C LEU A 22 8.48 2.67 6.16
N GLY A 23 9.74 3.12 6.08
CA GLY A 23 10.08 4.48 5.70
C GLY A 23 9.80 4.78 4.23
N TRP A 24 9.45 6.04 3.94
CA TRP A 24 9.11 6.50 2.59
C TRP A 24 10.20 6.21 1.54
N ARG A 25 11.47 6.29 1.94
CA ARG A 25 12.63 6.11 1.06
C ARG A 25 13.23 4.71 1.11
N ASP A 26 12.61 3.77 1.83
CA ASP A 26 13.21 2.45 2.03
C ASP A 26 13.05 1.52 0.82
N LEU A 27 12.08 1.77 -0.05
CA LEU A 27 11.89 0.98 -1.27
C LEU A 27 12.85 1.43 -2.39
N SER A 28 13.37 0.50 -3.18
CA SER A 28 14.27 0.83 -4.31
C SER A 28 13.55 1.69 -5.34
N ILE A 29 12.27 1.43 -5.62
CA ILE A 29 11.44 2.28 -6.49
C ILE A 29 11.24 3.72 -5.96
N GLN A 30 11.44 3.94 -4.66
CA GLN A 30 11.36 5.25 -3.99
C GLN A 30 12.73 5.92 -3.82
N GLY A 31 13.80 5.32 -4.34
CA GLY A 31 15.16 5.88 -4.35
C GLY A 31 16.11 5.26 -3.32
N SER A 32 15.73 4.18 -2.64
CA SER A 32 16.68 3.42 -1.82
C SER A 32 17.79 2.83 -2.68
N THR A 33 19.04 3.03 -2.27
CA THR A 33 20.22 2.37 -2.87
C THR A 33 20.76 1.24 -1.97
N PHE A 34 20.17 1.05 -0.79
CA PHE A 34 20.62 0.07 0.19
C PHE A 34 19.73 -1.18 0.23
N TYR A 35 18.41 -1.01 0.13
CA TYR A 35 17.45 -2.12 0.19
C TYR A 35 17.06 -2.60 -1.21
N GLU A 36 16.88 -3.91 -1.34
CA GLU A 36 16.38 -4.56 -2.55
C GLU A 36 14.92 -4.98 -2.36
N THR A 37 14.01 -4.36 -3.10
CA THR A 37 12.55 -4.63 -2.99
C THR A 37 11.91 -5.07 -4.30
N PRO A 38 12.46 -6.07 -5.03
CA PRO A 38 12.04 -6.38 -6.41
C PRO A 38 10.55 -6.73 -6.54
N ASN A 39 9.98 -7.42 -5.55
CA ASN A 39 8.56 -7.80 -5.56
C ASN A 39 7.62 -6.60 -5.37
N ILE A 40 7.96 -5.69 -4.45
CA ILE A 40 7.17 -4.46 -4.20
C ILE A 40 7.33 -3.49 -5.37
N ASP A 41 8.55 -3.37 -5.90
CA ASP A 41 8.83 -2.56 -7.08
C ASP A 41 8.04 -3.03 -8.31
N ARG A 42 7.91 -4.35 -8.50
CA ARG A 42 7.08 -4.92 -9.57
C ARG A 42 5.62 -4.48 -9.43
N ILE A 43 5.05 -4.58 -8.22
CA ILE A 43 3.67 -4.12 -7.95
C ILE A 43 3.53 -2.62 -8.26
N GLY A 44 4.50 -1.79 -7.84
CA GLY A 44 4.48 -0.35 -8.09
C GLY A 44 4.68 0.06 -9.56
N ARG A 45 5.35 -0.78 -10.37
CA ARG A 45 5.56 -0.56 -11.82
C ARG A 45 4.39 -1.05 -12.68
N GLU A 46 3.77 -2.17 -12.30
CA GLU A 46 2.64 -2.77 -13.02
C GLU A 46 1.29 -2.12 -12.64
N GLY A 47 1.25 -1.46 -11.48
CA GLY A 47 0.04 -0.84 -10.93
C GLY A 47 0.13 0.68 -10.80
N MET A 48 -0.59 1.20 -9.82
CA MET A 48 -0.59 2.61 -9.45
C MET A 48 0.31 2.85 -8.25
N ARG A 49 1.11 3.91 -8.29
CA ARG A 49 1.98 4.33 -7.19
C ARG A 49 1.63 5.74 -6.70
N PHE A 50 1.24 5.84 -5.44
CA PHE A 50 0.99 7.12 -4.79
C PHE A 50 2.29 7.69 -4.23
N ARG A 51 2.78 8.81 -4.80
CA ARG A 51 3.99 9.52 -4.33
C ARG A 51 3.76 10.43 -3.12
N GLN A 52 2.49 10.58 -2.72
CA GLN A 52 2.00 11.47 -1.68
C GLN A 52 0.86 10.78 -0.89
N GLY A 53 1.14 9.58 -0.39
CA GLY A 53 0.22 8.83 0.47
C GLY A 53 0.59 9.04 1.94
N TYR A 54 -0.28 9.68 2.71
CA TYR A 54 -0.03 10.02 4.11
C TYR A 54 -0.79 9.10 5.06
N ALA A 55 -0.12 8.63 6.10
CA ALA A 55 -0.80 8.02 7.25
C ALA A 55 -1.56 9.11 8.02
N THR A 56 -2.69 8.75 8.63
CA THR A 56 -3.49 9.67 9.45
C THR A 56 -2.84 9.98 10.80
N CYS A 57 -1.88 9.15 11.23
CA CYS A 57 -1.12 9.29 12.46
C CYS A 57 0.24 8.60 12.32
N GLN A 58 1.26 9.12 12.99
CA GLN A 58 2.59 8.52 13.10
C GLN A 58 2.67 7.33 14.08
N VAL A 59 1.59 7.02 14.81
CA VAL A 59 1.55 5.90 15.76
C VAL A 59 0.78 4.73 15.16
N CYS A 60 1.29 3.51 15.33
CA CYS A 60 0.81 2.33 14.63
C CYS A 60 -0.67 2.01 14.96
N SER A 61 -1.08 2.07 16.24
CA SER A 61 -2.46 1.78 16.67
C SER A 61 -3.51 2.73 16.06
N PRO A 62 -3.40 4.07 16.19
CA PRO A 62 -4.37 4.99 15.56
C PRO A 62 -4.33 4.98 14.03
N SER A 63 -3.16 4.76 13.41
CA SER A 63 -3.04 4.58 11.96
C SER A 63 -3.84 3.35 11.50
N ARG A 64 -3.65 2.20 12.15
CA ARG A 64 -4.40 0.96 11.87
C ARG A 64 -5.90 1.12 12.14
N ALA A 65 -6.28 1.79 13.23
CA ALA A 65 -7.68 2.08 13.52
C ALA A 65 -8.33 2.93 12.41
N SER A 66 -7.59 3.89 11.86
CA SER A 66 -8.06 4.71 10.74
C SER A 66 -8.23 3.89 9.46
N ILE A 67 -7.30 2.98 9.16
CA ILE A 67 -7.39 2.07 8.00
C ILE A 67 -8.63 1.17 8.10
N MET A 68 -8.89 0.58 9.27
CA MET A 68 -10.01 -0.35 9.46
C MET A 68 -11.38 0.34 9.44
N THR A 69 -11.45 1.59 9.90
CA THR A 69 -12.75 2.28 10.10
C THR A 69 -13.04 3.37 9.07
N GLY A 70 -12.03 3.81 8.30
CA GLY A 70 -12.13 4.96 7.41
C GLY A 70 -12.32 6.30 8.13
N LYS A 71 -11.98 6.39 9.43
CA LYS A 71 -12.15 7.59 10.26
C LYS A 71 -10.82 8.13 10.74
N TYR A 72 -10.73 9.46 10.92
CA TYR A 72 -9.57 10.07 11.56
C TYR A 72 -9.42 9.63 13.04
N PRO A 73 -8.19 9.53 13.58
CA PRO A 73 -7.94 9.14 14.97
C PRO A 73 -8.72 10.00 15.98
N ALA A 74 -8.82 11.31 15.73
CA ALA A 74 -9.58 12.24 16.57
C ALA A 74 -11.09 11.89 16.70
N ARG A 75 -11.67 11.17 15.72
CA ARG A 75 -13.06 10.70 15.76
C ARG A 75 -13.22 9.38 16.53
N LEU A 76 -12.11 8.70 16.79
CA LEU A 76 -12.04 7.40 17.47
C LEU A 76 -11.50 7.51 18.90
N ALA A 77 -10.90 8.66 19.26
CA ALA A 77 -10.25 8.91 20.53
C ALA A 77 -9.16 7.86 20.85
N ILE A 78 -8.34 7.54 19.84
CA ILE A 78 -7.18 6.63 19.90
C ILE A 78 -5.97 7.25 19.22
#